data_AF-A0A7V4TNL1-F1
#
_entry.id   AF-A0A7V4TNL1-F1
#
_cell.length_a   1.000
_cell.length_b   1.000
_cell.length_c   1.000
_cell.angle_alpha   90.00
_cell.angle_beta   90.00
_cell.angle_gamma   90.00
#
_symmetry.space_group_name_H-M   'P 1'
#
loop_
_entity.id
_entity.type
_entity.pdbx_description
1 polymer ?
#
loop_
_entity_poly.entity_id
_entity_poly.type
_entity_poly.pdbx_seq_one_letter_code
_entity_poly.pdbx_strand_id
1 'polypeptide(L)'
;MDNITVDKVFPNLDKKLLKIVQNRIDSFKESLQKSELQIDLNPDLQSDLIKVFLFSEFIASNLTRSPDILIDLINSQDLLKSYSSQTYAVKLEKQIHKEMDAAAVKKILLYNKLYENIRIAWRDLSGRARLEETLEDLSNLADSIVDAAITTLYNEFCSQHGIPVDSEGNFQRIIIFGMGKLGARELNFSSDIDLIFVYPEAGYTNGEKMISNEEFFTKLCRRFLKFFSTDSLGINFYRVDTRLRPYGDGGPIVMSSSGFEEYYQAQGREWERYAMIKARPIAGDLEEGLKLLKIMNSFIYRRYFDYGSFDSFRDMKSRITLQVKSKKLKNNIKLGAGGIREIEFFGQLFQLIRGGVEPKLQKRKILNVLDLLQIHKCIDGSTKTDLKESYKFL
;
A
#
# COMPACT_ATOMS: atom_id res chain seq x y z
N MET A 1 5.02 -11.41 -34.37
CA MET A 1 3.74 -11.48 -33.62
C MET A 1 2.62 -12.22 -34.38
N ASP A 2 2.90 -12.83 -35.54
CA ASP A 2 1.86 -13.29 -36.48
C ASP A 2 1.20 -14.62 -36.12
N ASN A 3 1.66 -15.31 -35.07
CA ASN A 3 1.19 -16.64 -34.66
C ASN A 3 0.47 -16.70 -33.30
N ILE A 4 0.04 -15.56 -32.75
CA ILE A 4 -0.73 -15.52 -31.49
C ILE A 4 -2.08 -16.21 -31.73
N THR A 5 -2.25 -17.40 -31.17
CA THR A 5 -3.41 -18.27 -31.38
C THR A 5 -4.16 -18.43 -30.07
N VAL A 6 -5.23 -17.64 -29.88
CA VAL A 6 -6.04 -17.64 -28.66
C VAL A 6 -6.57 -19.05 -28.35
N ASP A 7 -6.97 -19.80 -29.38
CA ASP A 7 -7.50 -21.16 -29.25
C ASP A 7 -6.50 -22.17 -28.64
N LYS A 8 -5.19 -21.93 -28.76
CA LYS A 8 -4.19 -22.79 -28.10
C LYS A 8 -4.16 -22.60 -26.58
N VAL A 9 -4.51 -21.40 -26.11
CA VAL A 9 -4.53 -21.07 -24.67
C VAL A 9 -5.90 -21.33 -24.07
N PHE A 10 -6.97 -21.01 -24.80
CA PHE A 10 -8.35 -21.19 -24.38
C PHE A 10 -9.18 -21.90 -25.47
N PRO A 11 -9.08 -23.24 -25.59
CA PRO A 11 -9.68 -24.00 -26.70
C PRO A 11 -11.21 -23.98 -26.77
N ASN A 12 -11.89 -23.48 -25.73
CA ASN A 12 -13.36 -23.39 -25.66
C ASN A 12 -13.82 -22.01 -25.17
N LEU A 13 -13.08 -20.95 -25.51
CA LEU A 13 -13.43 -19.59 -25.08
C LEU A 13 -14.75 -19.14 -25.73
N ASP A 14 -15.65 -18.55 -24.95
CA ASP A 14 -16.89 -17.98 -25.47
C ASP A 14 -16.61 -16.98 -26.61
N LYS A 15 -17.43 -17.00 -27.67
CA LYS A 15 -17.22 -16.18 -28.87
C LYS A 15 -17.12 -14.68 -28.58
N LYS A 16 -17.83 -14.17 -27.57
CA LYS A 16 -17.75 -12.75 -27.19
C LYS A 16 -16.41 -12.44 -26.54
N LEU A 17 -15.94 -13.32 -25.66
CA LEU A 17 -14.64 -13.20 -25.01
C LEU A 17 -13.49 -13.32 -26.01
N LEU A 18 -13.58 -14.26 -26.95
CA LEU A 18 -12.64 -14.39 -28.06
C LEU A 18 -12.53 -13.10 -28.87
N LYS A 19 -13.66 -12.49 -29.22
CA LYS A 19 -13.67 -11.20 -29.93
C LYS A 19 -13.03 -10.08 -29.11
N ILE A 20 -13.27 -10.02 -27.78
CA ILE A 20 -12.67 -9.01 -26.90
C ILE A 20 -11.14 -9.13 -26.88
N VAL A 21 -10.61 -10.33 -26.64
CA VAL A 21 -9.16 -10.53 -26.56
C VAL A 21 -8.49 -10.31 -27.93
N GLN A 22 -9.14 -10.74 -29.03
CA GLN A 22 -8.63 -10.49 -30.37
C GLN A 22 -8.53 -8.99 -30.68
N ASN A 23 -9.59 -8.23 -30.39
CA ASN A 23 -9.58 -6.77 -30.58
C ASN A 23 -8.48 -6.08 -29.77
N ARG A 24 -8.23 -6.53 -28.53
CA ARG A 24 -7.16 -6.00 -27.68
C ARG A 24 -5.77 -6.31 -28.25
N ILE A 25 -5.56 -7.54 -28.74
CA ILE A 25 -4.31 -7.95 -29.41
C ILE A 25 -4.09 -7.12 -30.68
N ASP A 26 -5.12 -6.95 -31.51
CA ASP A 26 -5.02 -6.22 -32.78
C ASP A 26 -4.74 -4.73 -32.52
N SER A 27 -5.41 -4.12 -31.54
CA SER A 27 -5.14 -2.73 -31.14
C SER A 27 -3.70 -2.54 -30.66
N PHE A 28 -3.17 -3.50 -29.90
CA PHE A 28 -1.77 -3.48 -29.46
C PHE A 28 -0.79 -3.64 -30.63
N LYS A 29 -1.06 -4.56 -31.57
CA LYS A 29 -0.25 -4.74 -32.80
C LYS A 29 -0.23 -3.48 -33.65
N GLU A 30 -1.39 -2.83 -33.85
CA GLU A 30 -1.46 -1.55 -34.57
C GLU A 30 -0.63 -0.47 -33.87
N SER A 31 -0.64 -0.43 -32.53
CA SER A 31 0.20 0.51 -31.80
C SER A 31 1.69 0.24 -31.98
N LEU A 32 2.11 -1.03 -31.94
CA LEU A 32 3.51 -1.40 -32.21
C LEU A 32 3.94 -0.95 -33.62
N GLN A 33 3.09 -1.18 -34.62
CA GLN A 33 3.34 -0.74 -36.00
C GLN A 33 3.44 0.78 -36.12
N LYS A 34 2.49 1.52 -35.51
CA LYS A 34 2.49 3.00 -35.51
C LYS A 34 3.71 3.60 -34.82
N SER A 35 4.22 2.92 -33.79
CA SER A 35 5.42 3.33 -33.05
C SER A 35 6.72 2.78 -33.64
N GLU A 36 6.66 2.05 -34.76
CA GLU A 36 7.82 1.38 -35.38
C GLU A 36 8.59 0.44 -34.43
N LEU A 37 7.89 -0.11 -33.45
CA LEU A 37 8.46 -1.00 -32.44
C LEU A 37 8.26 -2.45 -32.82
N GLN A 38 9.30 -3.27 -32.58
CA GLN A 38 9.23 -4.72 -32.74
C GLN A 38 9.35 -5.41 -31.39
N ILE A 39 8.57 -6.47 -31.23
CA ILE A 39 8.59 -7.29 -30.02
C ILE A 39 8.73 -8.76 -30.40
N ASP A 40 9.71 -9.42 -29.80
CA ASP A 40 9.87 -10.85 -29.89
C ASP A 40 9.35 -11.49 -28.60
N LEU A 41 8.33 -12.34 -28.76
CA LEU A 41 7.68 -13.04 -27.66
C LEU A 41 7.94 -14.52 -27.83
N ASN A 42 8.63 -15.12 -26.86
CA ASN A 42 8.71 -16.58 -26.78
C ASN A 42 7.30 -17.19 -26.55
N PRO A 43 7.10 -18.49 -26.81
CA PRO A 43 5.78 -19.12 -26.70
C PRO A 43 5.09 -18.95 -25.33
N ASP A 44 5.87 -18.94 -24.24
CA ASP A 44 5.33 -18.76 -22.88
C ASP A 44 4.77 -17.35 -22.69
N LEU A 45 5.51 -16.33 -23.11
CA LEU A 45 5.08 -14.94 -23.03
C LEU A 45 3.94 -14.62 -24.00
N GLN A 46 3.85 -15.32 -25.14
CA GLN A 46 2.67 -15.24 -26.00
C GLN A 46 1.43 -15.79 -25.29
N SER A 47 1.55 -16.92 -24.58
CA SER A 47 0.46 -17.48 -23.79
C SER A 47 0.02 -16.53 -22.68
N ASP A 48 0.99 -15.95 -21.97
CA ASP A 48 0.71 -14.99 -20.92
C ASP A 48 0.03 -13.73 -21.46
N LEU A 49 0.50 -13.18 -22.59
CA LEU A 49 -0.12 -12.02 -23.24
C LEU A 49 -1.61 -12.26 -23.50
N ILE A 50 -1.96 -13.45 -24.03
CA ILE A 50 -3.36 -13.83 -24.27
C ILE A 50 -4.15 -13.84 -22.95
N LYS A 51 -3.62 -14.45 -21.88
CA LYS A 51 -4.27 -14.49 -20.57
C LYS A 51 -4.47 -13.08 -20.01
N VAL A 52 -3.41 -12.27 -19.98
CA VAL A 52 -3.46 -10.93 -19.37
C VAL A 52 -4.38 -10.00 -20.16
N PHE A 53 -4.40 -10.09 -21.49
CA PHE A 53 -5.29 -9.27 -22.32
C PHE A 53 -6.73 -9.72 -22.25
N LEU A 54 -7.00 -11.01 -22.00
CA LEU A 54 -8.35 -11.48 -21.74
C LEU A 54 -8.87 -10.93 -20.40
N PHE A 55 -8.08 -11.10 -19.33
CA PHE A 55 -8.53 -10.80 -17.96
C PHE A 55 -8.43 -9.32 -17.56
N SER A 56 -7.56 -8.53 -18.20
CA SER A 56 -7.29 -7.15 -17.79
C SER A 56 -7.38 -6.14 -18.93
N GLU A 57 -8.47 -5.36 -18.92
CA GLU A 57 -8.57 -4.16 -19.76
C GLU A 57 -7.49 -3.14 -19.41
N PHE A 58 -7.18 -2.99 -18.11
CA PHE A 58 -6.14 -2.08 -17.65
C PHE A 58 -4.79 -2.37 -18.31
N ILE A 59 -4.34 -3.63 -18.34
CA ILE A 59 -3.08 -3.99 -18.98
C ILE A 59 -3.17 -3.75 -20.49
N ALA A 60 -4.23 -4.24 -21.13
CA ALA A 60 -4.39 -4.10 -22.58
C ALA A 60 -4.37 -2.63 -23.02
N SER A 61 -5.18 -1.77 -22.39
CA SER A 61 -5.24 -0.35 -22.73
C SER A 61 -3.93 0.39 -22.46
N ASN A 62 -3.24 0.11 -21.35
CA ASN A 62 -1.98 0.78 -21.05
C ASN A 62 -0.83 0.31 -21.94
N LEU A 63 -0.74 -0.97 -22.26
CA LEU A 63 0.25 -1.47 -23.21
C LEU A 63 -0.05 -1.04 -24.65
N THR A 64 -1.32 -0.90 -25.04
CA THR A 64 -1.68 -0.27 -26.32
C THR A 64 -1.31 1.21 -26.35
N ARG A 65 -1.36 1.93 -25.22
CA ARG A 65 -0.96 3.35 -25.17
C ARG A 65 0.56 3.54 -25.12
N SER A 66 1.25 2.64 -24.44
CA SER A 66 2.70 2.67 -24.17
C SER A 66 3.30 1.29 -24.39
N PRO A 67 3.44 0.86 -25.67
CA PRO A 67 3.93 -0.48 -26.00
C PRO A 67 5.40 -0.71 -25.63
N ASP A 68 6.19 0.37 -25.47
CA ASP A 68 7.56 0.38 -24.97
C ASP A 68 7.70 -0.33 -23.62
N ILE A 69 6.71 -0.19 -22.73
CA ILE A 69 6.73 -0.81 -21.41
C ILE A 69 6.85 -2.33 -21.50
N LEU A 70 6.16 -2.99 -22.44
CA LEU A 70 6.26 -4.44 -22.58
C LEU A 70 7.64 -4.86 -23.08
N ILE A 71 8.25 -4.07 -23.96
CA ILE A 71 9.60 -4.32 -24.48
C ILE A 71 10.61 -4.24 -23.33
N ASP A 72 10.52 -3.20 -22.51
CA ASP A 72 11.40 -3.03 -21.34
C ASP A 72 11.22 -4.16 -20.32
N LEU A 73 9.98 -4.60 -20.08
CA LEU A 73 9.64 -5.73 -19.22
C LEU A 73 10.21 -7.07 -19.72
N ILE A 74 10.29 -7.27 -21.04
CA ILE A 74 10.89 -8.47 -21.65
C ILE A 74 12.42 -8.39 -21.56
N ASN A 75 13.01 -7.27 -21.95
CA ASN A 75 14.46 -7.08 -21.98
C ASN A 75 15.09 -7.19 -20.59
N SER A 76 14.42 -6.63 -19.57
CA SER A 76 14.83 -6.75 -18.17
C SER A 76 14.59 -8.14 -17.57
N GLN A 77 13.74 -8.95 -18.22
CA GLN A 77 13.18 -10.22 -17.71
C GLN A 77 12.36 -10.05 -16.43
N ASP A 78 11.88 -8.85 -16.14
CA ASP A 78 11.17 -8.53 -14.90
C ASP A 78 9.83 -9.28 -14.77
N LEU A 79 9.19 -9.65 -15.89
CA LEU A 79 7.99 -10.48 -15.91
C LEU A 79 8.21 -11.87 -15.28
N LEU A 80 9.43 -12.39 -15.38
CA LEU A 80 9.75 -13.76 -14.94
C LEU A 80 10.33 -13.80 -13.52
N LYS A 81 10.86 -12.68 -13.02
CA LYS A 81 11.52 -12.59 -11.73
C LYS A 81 10.56 -12.27 -10.60
N SER A 82 10.71 -12.92 -9.45
CA SER A 82 10.15 -12.42 -8.18
C SER A 82 11.09 -11.36 -7.60
N TYR A 83 10.54 -10.35 -6.91
CA TYR A 83 11.33 -9.25 -6.37
C TYR A 83 11.57 -9.40 -4.87
N SER A 84 12.70 -8.85 -4.43
CA SER A 84 12.91 -8.57 -3.01
C SER A 84 12.25 -7.24 -2.65
N SER A 85 12.00 -7.00 -1.36
CA SER A 85 11.45 -5.73 -0.89
C SER A 85 12.28 -4.50 -1.29
N GLN A 86 13.60 -4.66 -1.45
CA GLN A 86 14.55 -3.59 -1.77
C GLN A 86 14.59 -3.28 -3.27
N THR A 87 14.11 -4.19 -4.13
CA THR A 87 14.25 -4.07 -5.59
C THR A 87 13.62 -2.78 -6.13
N TYR A 88 12.45 -2.40 -5.61
CA TYR A 88 11.74 -1.18 -6.01
C TYR A 88 12.53 0.09 -5.68
N ALA A 89 13.00 0.22 -4.44
CA ALA A 89 13.82 1.36 -4.01
C ALA A 89 15.11 1.47 -4.85
N VAL A 90 15.83 0.36 -5.05
CA VAL A 90 17.06 0.35 -5.86
C VAL A 90 16.81 0.76 -7.32
N LYS A 91 15.68 0.35 -7.92
CA LYS A 91 15.32 0.78 -9.28
C LYS A 91 15.04 2.27 -9.35
N LEU A 92 14.38 2.84 -8.34
CA LEU A 92 14.09 4.27 -8.27
C LEU A 92 15.34 5.11 -8.00
N GLU A 93 16.21 4.69 -7.07
CA GLU A 93 17.48 5.37 -6.76
C GLU A 93 18.39 5.51 -7.98
N LYS A 94 18.38 4.52 -8.89
CA LYS A 94 19.16 4.58 -10.13
C LYS A 94 18.63 5.61 -11.13
N GLN A 95 17.35 5.96 -11.06
CA GLN A 95 16.68 6.86 -12.00
C GLN A 95 16.54 8.28 -11.46
N ILE A 96 16.47 8.43 -10.14
CA ILE A 96 16.28 9.71 -9.45
C ILE A 96 17.63 10.26 -9.02
N HIS A 97 18.01 11.40 -9.58
CA HIS A 97 19.23 12.12 -9.22
C HIS A 97 18.93 13.33 -8.35
N LYS A 98 19.90 13.75 -7.53
CA LYS A 98 19.72 14.80 -6.52
C LYS A 98 19.39 16.17 -7.13
N GLU A 99 19.82 16.41 -8.37
CA GLU A 99 19.63 17.67 -9.11
C GLU A 99 18.24 17.78 -9.75
N MET A 100 17.45 16.70 -9.74
CA MET A 100 16.14 16.68 -10.37
C MET A 100 15.10 17.43 -9.54
N ASP A 101 14.27 18.23 -10.20
CA ASP A 101 13.12 18.85 -9.56
C ASP A 101 11.99 17.83 -9.27
N ALA A 102 11.07 18.18 -8.37
CA ALA A 102 9.93 17.35 -8.03
C ALA A 102 9.04 17.01 -9.25
N ALA A 103 9.00 17.82 -10.29
CA ALA A 103 8.18 17.53 -11.47
C ALA A 103 8.78 16.41 -12.33
N ALA A 104 10.11 16.41 -12.50
CA ALA A 104 10.85 15.36 -13.17
C ALA A 104 10.77 14.04 -12.38
N VAL A 105 10.97 14.11 -11.05
CA VAL A 105 10.80 12.94 -10.18
C VAL A 105 9.37 12.41 -10.25
N LYS A 106 8.34 13.27 -10.23
CA LYS A 106 6.94 12.86 -10.38
C LYS A 106 6.71 12.04 -11.65
N LYS A 107 7.29 12.44 -12.78
CA LYS A 107 7.18 11.69 -14.05
C LYS A 107 7.82 10.31 -13.95
N ILE A 108 9.02 10.21 -13.37
CA ILE A 108 9.71 8.93 -13.15
C ILE A 108 8.86 8.02 -12.27
N LEU A 109 8.35 8.53 -11.15
CA LEU A 109 7.53 7.73 -10.23
C LEU A 109 6.22 7.26 -10.88
N LEU A 110 5.57 8.09 -11.72
CA LEU A 110 4.35 7.70 -12.43
C LEU A 110 4.64 6.60 -13.47
N TYR A 111 5.74 6.71 -14.21
CA TYR A 111 6.18 5.67 -15.14
C TYR A 111 6.47 4.36 -14.41
N ASN A 112 7.29 4.39 -13.35
CA ASN A 112 7.62 3.20 -12.58
C ASN A 112 6.39 2.58 -11.91
N LYS A 113 5.44 3.40 -11.43
CA LYS A 113 4.16 2.90 -10.92
C LYS A 113 3.40 2.11 -11.98
N LEU A 114 3.31 2.64 -13.21
CA LEU A 114 2.62 1.98 -14.31
C LEU A 114 3.33 0.69 -14.72
N TYR A 115 4.65 0.76 -14.93
CA TYR A 115 5.52 -0.36 -15.26
C TYR A 115 5.35 -1.51 -14.26
N GLU A 116 5.48 -1.21 -12.97
CA GLU A 116 5.44 -2.21 -11.92
C GLU A 116 4.01 -2.73 -11.69
N ASN A 117 2.97 -1.90 -11.81
CA ASN A 117 1.59 -2.39 -11.78
C ASN A 117 1.29 -3.36 -12.93
N ILE A 118 1.79 -3.09 -14.14
CA ILE A 118 1.66 -4.02 -15.27
C ILE A 118 2.42 -5.31 -14.98
N ARG A 119 3.67 -5.23 -14.50
CA ARG A 119 4.46 -6.41 -14.12
C ARG A 119 3.72 -7.27 -13.08
N ILE A 120 3.25 -6.67 -12.00
CA ILE A 120 2.61 -7.38 -10.89
C ILE A 120 1.31 -8.02 -11.37
N ALA A 121 0.46 -7.27 -12.09
CA ALA A 121 -0.78 -7.80 -12.65
C ALA A 121 -0.54 -8.89 -13.71
N TRP A 122 0.53 -8.77 -14.50
CA TRP A 122 0.93 -9.82 -15.44
C TRP A 122 1.27 -11.10 -14.70
N ARG A 123 2.12 -11.03 -13.66
CA ARG A 123 2.54 -12.19 -12.88
C ARG A 123 1.38 -12.84 -12.15
N ASP A 124 0.46 -12.05 -11.61
CA ASP A 124 -0.77 -12.53 -10.97
C ASP A 124 -1.67 -13.29 -11.97
N LEU A 125 -2.08 -12.63 -13.05
CA LEU A 125 -3.03 -13.17 -14.03
C LEU A 125 -2.47 -14.32 -14.90
N SER A 126 -1.15 -14.42 -15.03
CA SER A 126 -0.50 -15.56 -15.70
C SER A 126 -0.25 -16.75 -14.78
N GLY A 127 -0.49 -16.61 -13.46
CA GLY A 127 -0.23 -17.64 -12.45
C GLY A 127 1.24 -17.78 -12.05
N ARG A 128 2.06 -16.76 -12.33
CA ARG A 128 3.50 -16.73 -11.99
C ARG A 128 3.80 -16.23 -10.58
N ALA A 129 2.88 -15.47 -9.98
CA ALA A 129 2.95 -15.02 -8.60
C ALA A 129 1.75 -15.58 -7.81
N ARG A 130 1.98 -15.88 -6.53
CA ARG A 130 0.89 -16.21 -5.60
C ARG A 130 0.30 -14.92 -5.03
N LEU A 131 -0.92 -15.00 -4.50
CA LEU A 131 -1.60 -13.86 -3.88
C LEU A 131 -0.71 -13.13 -2.86
N GLU A 132 0.01 -13.86 -2.00
CA GLU A 132 0.88 -13.24 -0.99
C GLU A 132 2.03 -12.43 -1.60
N GLU A 133 2.59 -12.90 -2.72
CA GLU A 133 3.62 -12.18 -3.48
C GLU A 133 3.02 -10.93 -4.14
N THR A 134 1.84 -11.05 -4.77
CA THR A 134 1.13 -9.92 -5.40
C THR A 134 0.83 -8.80 -4.39
N LEU A 135 0.31 -9.15 -3.20
CA LEU A 135 0.02 -8.18 -2.13
C LEU A 135 1.28 -7.52 -1.59
N GLU A 136 2.37 -8.28 -1.45
CA GLU A 136 3.65 -7.78 -0.97
C GLU A 136 4.32 -6.85 -1.99
N ASP A 137 4.33 -7.23 -3.26
CA ASP A 137 4.85 -6.41 -4.37
C ASP A 137 4.11 -5.07 -4.47
N LEU A 138 2.78 -5.07 -4.38
CA LEU A 138 1.97 -3.84 -4.37
C LEU A 138 2.31 -2.94 -3.16
N SER A 139 2.52 -3.55 -2.00
CA SER A 139 2.87 -2.82 -0.78
C SER A 139 4.28 -2.24 -0.85
N ASN A 140 5.26 -3.01 -1.35
CA ASN A 140 6.64 -2.57 -1.52
C ASN A 140 6.77 -1.44 -2.57
N LEU A 141 6.00 -1.53 -3.65
CA LEU A 141 5.89 -0.46 -4.65
C LEU A 141 5.34 0.82 -4.04
N ALA A 142 4.27 0.72 -3.23
CA ALA A 142 3.70 1.87 -2.54
C ALA A 142 4.69 2.50 -1.55
N ASP A 143 5.34 1.69 -0.70
CA ASP A 143 6.38 2.14 0.23
C ASP A 143 7.48 2.94 -0.51
N SER A 144 8.01 2.36 -1.60
CA SER A 144 9.12 2.96 -2.35
C SER A 144 8.74 4.26 -3.08
N ILE A 145 7.52 4.35 -3.61
CA ILE A 145 7.02 5.59 -4.23
C ILE A 145 6.81 6.68 -3.17
N VAL A 146 6.27 6.33 -2.00
CA VAL A 146 6.07 7.29 -0.90
C VAL A 146 7.41 7.80 -0.39
N ASP A 147 8.38 6.91 -0.20
CA ASP A 147 9.71 7.27 0.31
C ASP A 147 10.50 8.14 -0.67
N ALA A 148 10.51 7.78 -1.96
CA ALA A 148 11.15 8.59 -2.99
C ALA A 148 10.51 9.98 -3.08
N ALA A 149 9.17 10.07 -3.09
CA ALA A 149 8.47 11.34 -3.17
C ALA A 149 8.73 12.23 -1.95
N ILE A 150 8.63 11.70 -0.73
CA ILE A 150 8.88 12.52 0.47
C ILE A 150 10.35 12.95 0.55
N THR A 151 11.29 12.09 0.16
CA THR A 151 12.72 12.40 0.17
C THR A 151 13.05 13.53 -0.81
N THR A 152 12.52 13.50 -2.03
CA THR A 152 12.68 14.59 -2.99
C THR A 152 12.15 15.91 -2.44
N LEU A 153 10.92 15.91 -1.91
CA LEU A 153 10.30 17.12 -1.37
C LEU A 153 11.03 17.64 -0.11
N TYR A 154 11.52 16.75 0.74
CA TYR A 154 12.31 17.11 1.91
C TYR A 154 13.60 17.82 1.49
N ASN A 155 14.30 17.30 0.49
CA ASN A 155 15.53 17.92 -0.03
C ASN A 155 15.27 19.30 -0.63
N GLU A 156 14.18 19.48 -1.38
CA GLU A 156 13.76 20.80 -1.89
C GLU A 156 13.46 21.80 -0.77
N PHE A 157 12.83 21.35 0.31
CA PHE A 157 12.53 22.19 1.45
C PHE A 157 13.79 22.54 2.25
N CYS A 158 14.71 21.59 2.42
CA CYS A 158 15.99 21.81 3.06
C CYS A 158 16.86 22.84 2.32
N SER A 159 16.82 22.86 0.98
CA SER A 159 17.57 23.86 0.21
C SER A 159 17.02 25.29 0.38
N GLN A 160 15.73 25.44 0.73
CA GLN A 160 15.07 26.73 0.93
C GLN A 160 15.13 27.22 2.38
N HIS A 161 15.05 26.32 3.35
CA HIS A 161 14.84 26.65 4.76
C HIS A 161 15.97 26.20 5.69
N GLY A 162 16.94 25.44 5.17
CA GLY A 162 17.89 24.67 5.98
C GLY A 162 17.29 23.35 6.48
N ILE A 163 18.13 22.55 7.12
CA ILE A 163 17.77 21.22 7.62
C ILE A 163 17.10 21.38 9.01
N PRO A 164 15.92 20.77 9.24
CA PRO A 164 15.32 20.68 10.57
C PRO A 164 16.27 20.02 11.57
N VAL A 165 16.50 20.68 12.71
CA VAL A 165 17.26 20.14 13.84
C VAL A 165 16.46 20.25 15.14
N ASP A 166 16.78 19.39 16.11
CA ASP A 166 16.29 19.53 17.48
C ASP A 166 17.15 20.55 18.27
N SER A 167 16.94 20.64 19.60
CA SER A 167 17.71 21.51 20.48
C SER A 167 19.20 21.13 20.62
N GLU A 168 19.56 19.89 20.30
CA GLU A 168 20.92 19.37 20.37
C GLU A 168 21.64 19.44 19.02
N GLY A 169 20.93 19.83 17.95
CA GLY A 169 21.46 19.91 16.60
C GLY A 169 21.33 18.62 15.80
N ASN A 170 20.64 17.59 16.31
CA ASN A 170 20.45 16.35 15.56
C ASN A 170 19.41 16.58 14.45
N PHE A 171 19.70 16.07 13.26
CA PHE A 171 18.81 16.21 12.10
C PHE A 171 17.49 15.48 12.30
N GLN A 172 16.40 16.17 12.00
CA GLN A 172 15.05 15.64 12.14
C GLN A 172 14.52 15.24 10.77
N ARG A 173 14.08 14.00 10.63
CA ARG A 173 13.42 13.50 9.41
C ARG A 173 12.00 13.06 9.73
N ILE A 174 11.09 13.31 8.80
CA ILE A 174 9.70 12.90 8.95
C ILE A 174 9.58 11.38 9.05
N ILE A 175 8.63 10.90 9.85
CA ILE A 175 8.22 9.51 9.97
C ILE A 175 6.86 9.37 9.29
N ILE A 176 6.74 8.41 8.38
CA ILE A 176 5.45 8.09 7.73
C ILE A 176 5.05 6.67 8.12
N PHE A 177 3.90 6.56 8.79
CA PHE A 177 3.26 5.28 9.06
C PHE A 177 2.27 4.94 7.95
N GLY A 178 2.46 3.77 7.33
CA GLY A 178 1.43 3.10 6.56
C GLY A 178 0.45 2.40 7.51
N MET A 179 -0.84 2.63 7.30
CA MET A 179 -1.92 2.07 8.10
C MET A 179 -2.70 1.03 7.29
N GLY A 180 -3.63 0.34 7.95
CA GLY A 180 -4.53 -0.61 7.29
C GLY A 180 -3.78 -1.64 6.43
N LYS A 181 -4.23 -1.84 5.20
CA LYS A 181 -3.64 -2.81 4.26
C LYS A 181 -2.18 -2.51 3.91
N LEU A 182 -1.82 -1.24 3.73
CA LEU A 182 -0.43 -0.86 3.45
C LEU A 182 0.49 -1.20 4.63
N GLY A 183 0.05 -0.87 5.83
CA GLY A 183 0.78 -1.18 7.06
C GLY A 183 0.97 -2.67 7.28
N ALA A 184 -0.04 -3.49 6.95
CA ALA A 184 0.02 -4.94 7.01
C ALA A 184 0.73 -5.62 5.83
N ARG A 185 1.15 -4.89 4.80
CA ARG A 185 1.69 -5.45 3.54
C ARG A 185 0.68 -6.36 2.81
N GLU A 186 -0.56 -5.88 2.77
CA GLU A 186 -1.74 -6.56 2.20
C GLU A 186 -2.47 -5.63 1.20
N LEU A 187 -1.74 -4.77 0.50
CA LEU A 187 -2.31 -3.78 -0.42
C LEU A 187 -2.89 -4.44 -1.68
N ASN A 188 -4.07 -4.00 -2.12
CA ASN A 188 -4.67 -4.42 -3.41
C ASN A 188 -4.48 -3.32 -4.48
N PHE A 189 -4.57 -3.67 -5.78
CA PHE A 189 -4.34 -2.78 -6.93
C PHE A 189 -5.03 -1.40 -6.88
N SER A 190 -6.27 -1.34 -6.38
CA SER A 190 -7.07 -0.11 -6.33
C SER A 190 -7.28 0.43 -4.91
N SER A 191 -6.39 0.06 -3.98
CA SER A 191 -6.48 0.53 -2.60
C SER A 191 -6.01 1.97 -2.46
N ASP A 192 -6.68 2.70 -1.58
CA ASP A 192 -6.15 3.95 -1.04
C ASP A 192 -4.98 3.60 -0.10
N ILE A 193 -4.08 4.56 0.09
CA ILE A 193 -3.00 4.45 1.09
C ILE A 193 -3.34 5.31 2.30
N ASP A 194 -3.58 4.64 3.42
CA ASP A 194 -3.83 5.29 4.70
C ASP A 194 -2.50 5.66 5.36
N LEU A 195 -2.23 6.95 5.54
CA LEU A 195 -0.95 7.47 6.06
C LEU A 195 -1.14 8.32 7.32
N ILE A 196 -0.18 8.20 8.25
CA ILE A 196 -0.03 9.14 9.37
C ILE A 196 1.39 9.71 9.36
N PHE A 197 1.50 11.03 9.51
CA PHE A 197 2.76 11.76 9.51
C PHE A 197 3.13 12.16 10.94
N VAL A 198 4.39 11.92 11.31
CA VAL A 198 4.95 12.31 12.60
C VAL A 198 6.35 12.90 12.35
N TYR A 199 6.80 13.84 13.17
CA TYR A 199 8.22 14.23 13.23
C TYR A 199 8.79 13.92 14.62
N PRO A 200 10.09 13.63 14.77
CA PRO A 200 10.63 13.14 16.04
C PRO A 200 10.54 14.23 17.11
N GLU A 201 11.24 15.34 16.92
CA GLU A 201 11.35 16.39 17.93
C GLU A 201 11.07 17.81 17.43
N ALA A 202 10.61 18.65 18.36
CA ALA A 202 10.49 20.09 18.15
C ALA A 202 11.88 20.73 18.01
N GLY A 203 11.92 21.89 17.36
CA GLY A 203 13.16 22.58 17.06
C GLY A 203 12.96 23.52 15.89
N TYR A 204 14.07 23.88 15.23
CA TYR A 204 14.08 24.84 14.14
C TYR A 204 15.00 24.36 13.01
N THR A 205 14.75 24.84 11.81
CA THR A 205 15.69 24.66 10.71
C THR A 205 16.97 25.44 10.94
N ASN A 206 18.11 24.91 10.47
CA ASN A 206 19.43 25.54 10.61
C ASN A 206 19.82 26.47 9.42
N GLY A 207 18.85 26.95 8.65
CA GLY A 207 19.08 27.86 7.53
C GLY A 207 19.05 29.34 7.94
N GLU A 208 19.35 30.25 6.99
CA GLU A 208 19.39 31.71 7.24
C GLU A 208 18.07 32.24 7.82
N LYS A 209 16.93 31.75 7.31
CA LYS A 209 15.60 32.04 7.83
C LYS A 209 15.05 30.81 8.54
N MET A 210 15.32 30.73 9.84
CA MET A 210 14.84 29.66 10.69
C MET A 210 13.31 29.63 10.74
N ILE A 211 12.74 28.45 10.55
CA ILE A 211 11.32 28.16 10.81
C ILE A 211 11.23 26.98 11.77
N SER A 212 10.11 26.86 12.50
CA SER A 212 9.94 25.74 13.42
C SER A 212 9.83 24.41 12.67
N ASN A 213 10.22 23.31 13.30
CA ASN A 213 10.05 21.96 12.75
C ASN A 213 8.56 21.68 12.44
N GLU A 214 7.65 22.12 13.32
CA GLU A 214 6.20 22.01 13.08
C GLU A 214 5.78 22.70 11.77
N GLU A 215 6.26 23.93 11.54
CA GLU A 215 5.96 24.67 10.33
C GLU A 215 6.56 23.99 9.09
N PHE A 216 7.84 23.57 9.18
CA PHE A 216 8.54 22.87 8.11
C PHE A 216 7.79 21.60 7.69
N PHE A 217 7.53 20.69 8.64
CA PHE A 217 6.90 19.42 8.35
C PHE A 217 5.43 19.56 7.94
N THR A 218 4.71 20.57 8.47
CA THR A 218 3.34 20.86 8.02
C THR A 218 3.30 21.25 6.55
N LYS A 219 4.21 22.13 6.12
CA LYS A 219 4.32 22.53 4.71
C LYS A 219 4.77 21.37 3.82
N LEU A 220 5.73 20.56 4.29
CA LEU A 220 6.19 19.36 3.59
C LEU A 220 5.04 18.38 3.34
N CYS A 221 4.24 18.06 4.37
CA CYS A 221 3.09 17.15 4.25
C CYS A 221 2.04 17.69 3.27
N ARG A 222 1.73 18.98 3.32
CA ARG A 222 0.79 19.60 2.36
C ARG A 222 1.32 19.54 0.94
N ARG A 223 2.62 19.76 0.75
CA ARG A 223 3.28 19.62 -0.56
C ARG A 223 3.24 18.18 -1.06
N PHE A 224 3.46 17.21 -0.17
CA PHE A 224 3.34 15.78 -0.46
C PHE A 224 1.93 15.41 -0.90
N LEU A 225 0.88 15.84 -0.20
CA LEU A 225 -0.51 15.59 -0.62
C LEU A 225 -0.81 16.18 -2.00
N LYS A 226 -0.29 17.37 -2.30
CA LYS A 226 -0.39 17.98 -3.65
C LYS A 226 0.44 17.24 -4.70
N PHE A 227 1.56 16.63 -4.31
CA PHE A 227 2.34 15.78 -5.21
C PHE A 227 1.54 14.54 -5.63
N PHE A 228 0.79 13.96 -4.69
CA PHE A 228 -0.07 12.79 -4.89
C PHE A 228 -1.45 13.09 -5.49
N SER A 229 -1.87 14.35 -5.52
CA SER A 229 -3.16 14.73 -6.10
C SER A 229 -3.19 14.49 -7.61
N THR A 230 -4.38 14.13 -8.12
CA THR A 230 -4.66 13.86 -9.53
C THR A 230 -4.28 15.03 -10.41
N ASP A 231 -3.47 14.76 -11.44
CA ASP A 231 -3.20 15.71 -12.52
C ASP A 231 -4.35 15.66 -13.55
N SER A 232 -4.47 16.70 -14.37
CA SER A 232 -5.52 16.83 -15.41
C SER A 232 -5.54 15.70 -16.46
N LEU A 233 -4.47 14.89 -16.53
CA LEU A 233 -4.31 13.77 -17.46
C LEU A 233 -4.85 12.43 -16.93
N GLY A 234 -5.38 12.40 -15.70
CA GLY A 234 -6.06 11.23 -15.12
C GLY A 234 -5.15 10.07 -14.67
N ILE A 235 -3.82 10.21 -14.77
CA ILE A 235 -2.85 9.24 -14.25
C ILE A 235 -2.53 9.61 -12.80
N ASN A 236 -2.85 8.70 -11.88
CA ASN A 236 -2.68 8.92 -10.45
C ASN A 236 -1.61 8.02 -9.85
N PHE A 237 -0.99 8.53 -8.79
CA PHE A 237 -0.33 7.67 -7.81
C PHE A 237 -1.38 6.88 -7.03
N TYR A 238 -1.40 7.02 -5.72
CA TYR A 238 -2.42 6.46 -4.85
C TYR A 238 -3.31 7.60 -4.37
N ARG A 239 -4.58 7.29 -4.10
CA ARG A 239 -5.38 8.21 -3.28
C ARG A 239 -4.84 8.09 -1.85
N VAL A 240 -4.42 9.21 -1.28
CA VAL A 240 -3.87 9.27 0.07
C VAL A 240 -5.01 9.61 1.03
N ASP A 241 -5.19 8.78 2.06
CA ASP A 241 -6.12 9.02 3.15
C ASP A 241 -5.34 9.28 4.45
N THR A 242 -5.63 10.39 5.12
CA THR A 242 -4.95 10.79 6.36
C THR A 242 -5.90 10.88 7.55
N ARG A 243 -7.12 10.32 7.42
CA ARG A 243 -8.18 10.44 8.43
C ARG A 243 -7.95 9.63 9.70
N LEU A 244 -7.03 8.67 9.65
CA LEU A 244 -6.65 7.85 10.81
C LEU A 244 -5.67 8.55 11.76
N ARG A 245 -5.22 9.77 11.44
CA ARG A 245 -4.32 10.54 12.31
C ARG A 245 -5.05 11.02 13.59
N PRO A 246 -4.31 11.36 14.67
CA PRO A 246 -4.88 11.99 15.86
C PRO A 246 -5.83 13.14 15.55
N TYR A 247 -6.98 13.18 16.24
CA TYR A 247 -8.08 14.14 16.02
C TYR A 247 -8.75 14.08 14.63
N GLY A 248 -8.41 13.10 13.78
CA GLY A 248 -9.00 12.92 12.46
C GLY A 248 -8.85 14.15 11.57
N ASP A 249 -9.88 14.47 10.78
CA ASP A 249 -9.87 15.60 9.84
C ASP A 249 -9.64 16.97 10.48
N GLY A 250 -10.05 17.14 11.75
CA GLY A 250 -9.84 18.38 12.50
C GLY A 250 -8.45 18.52 13.11
N GLY A 251 -7.63 17.46 13.08
CA GLY A 251 -6.28 17.44 13.64
C GLY A 251 -5.21 18.05 12.74
N PRO A 252 -4.03 18.37 13.31
CA PRO A 252 -2.89 18.78 12.52
C PRO A 252 -2.50 17.66 11.54
N ILE A 253 -1.95 18.02 10.38
CA ILE A 253 -1.58 17.03 9.36
C ILE A 253 -0.37 16.18 9.79
N VAL A 254 0.48 16.75 10.64
CA VAL A 254 1.68 16.14 11.23
C VAL A 254 1.76 16.55 12.70
N MET A 255 2.29 15.67 13.53
CA MET A 255 2.46 15.91 14.97
C MET A 255 3.89 15.55 15.41
N SER A 256 4.39 16.14 16.49
CA SER A 256 5.62 15.66 17.12
C SER A 256 5.42 14.25 17.70
N SER A 257 6.49 13.50 17.89
CA SER A 257 6.40 12.16 18.51
C SER A 257 5.87 12.24 19.95
N SER A 258 6.26 13.28 20.68
CA SER A 258 5.74 13.56 22.04
C SER A 258 4.24 13.84 22.04
N GLY A 259 3.74 14.70 21.14
CA GLY A 259 2.31 14.99 21.05
C GLY A 259 1.51 13.79 20.57
N PHE A 260 2.09 12.97 19.68
CA PHE A 260 1.47 11.74 19.20
C PHE A 260 1.29 10.74 20.35
N GLU A 261 2.32 10.54 21.16
CA GLU A 261 2.27 9.70 22.36
C GLU A 261 1.23 10.23 23.37
N GLU A 262 1.29 11.52 23.69
CA GLU A 262 0.38 12.16 24.65
C GLU A 262 -1.09 12.00 24.23
N TYR A 263 -1.41 12.23 22.95
CA TYR A 263 -2.75 12.04 22.43
C TYR A 263 -3.27 10.63 22.67
N TYR A 264 -2.50 9.61 22.30
CA TYR A 264 -2.97 8.24 22.41
C TYR A 264 -3.03 7.76 23.86
N GLN A 265 -2.12 8.21 24.72
CA GLN A 265 -2.18 7.91 26.14
C GLN A 265 -3.41 8.52 26.82
N ALA A 266 -3.72 9.78 26.50
CA ALA A 266 -4.78 10.53 27.18
C ALA A 266 -6.18 10.33 26.55
N GLN A 267 -6.27 10.27 25.23
CA GLN A 267 -7.54 10.35 24.48
C GLN A 267 -7.79 9.18 23.52
N GLY A 268 -6.81 8.30 23.33
CA GLY A 268 -6.88 7.26 22.32
C GLY A 268 -7.97 6.21 22.59
N ARG A 269 -8.82 6.01 21.59
CA ARG A 269 -10.04 5.18 21.63
C ARG A 269 -9.76 3.74 21.18
N GLU A 270 -10.66 2.83 21.52
CA GLU A 270 -10.51 1.39 21.17
C GLU A 270 -10.42 1.13 19.66
N TRP A 271 -11.15 1.89 18.84
CA TRP A 271 -11.05 1.75 17.38
C TRP A 271 -9.70 2.27 16.85
N GLU A 272 -9.05 3.21 17.54
CA GLU A 272 -7.71 3.68 17.18
C GLU A 272 -6.66 2.64 17.55
N ARG A 273 -6.81 1.96 18.70
CA ARG A 273 -5.98 0.78 19.01
C ARG A 273 -6.11 -0.28 17.92
N TYR A 274 -7.34 -0.56 17.48
CA TYR A 274 -7.61 -1.48 16.38
C TYR A 274 -6.88 -1.07 15.09
N ALA A 275 -6.92 0.21 14.72
CA ALA A 275 -6.23 0.73 13.54
C ALA A 275 -4.69 0.64 13.68
N MET A 276 -4.16 0.98 14.87
CA MET A 276 -2.73 1.01 15.15
C MET A 276 -2.08 -0.38 15.18
N ILE A 277 -2.83 -1.48 15.29
CA ILE A 277 -2.31 -2.86 15.11
C ILE A 277 -1.55 -2.98 13.78
N LYS A 278 -2.08 -2.37 12.71
CA LYS A 278 -1.49 -2.46 11.37
C LYS A 278 -0.43 -1.39 11.11
N ALA A 279 -0.21 -0.41 12.00
CA ALA A 279 0.73 0.69 11.79
C ALA A 279 2.17 0.17 11.56
N ARG A 280 2.83 0.65 10.50
CA ARG A 280 4.20 0.28 10.14
C ARG A 280 4.93 1.50 9.54
N PRO A 281 6.18 1.81 9.93
CA PRO A 281 6.97 2.82 9.23
C PRO A 281 7.19 2.37 7.79
N ILE A 282 6.90 3.24 6.82
CA ILE A 282 7.03 2.93 5.39
C ILE A 282 7.98 3.86 4.64
N ALA A 283 8.23 5.06 5.17
CA ALA A 283 9.03 6.09 4.53
C ALA A 283 9.57 7.09 5.56
N GLY A 284 10.63 7.81 5.17
CA GLY A 284 11.30 8.78 6.01
C GLY A 284 12.24 8.11 7.03
N ASP A 285 12.15 8.49 8.30
CA ASP A 285 12.95 7.87 9.36
C ASP A 285 12.29 6.57 9.87
N LEU A 286 12.71 5.45 9.29
CA LEU A 286 12.18 4.13 9.65
C LEU A 286 12.62 3.71 11.07
N GLU A 287 13.80 4.12 11.52
CA GLU A 287 14.34 3.72 12.81
C GLU A 287 13.59 4.42 13.95
N GLU A 288 13.42 5.74 13.85
CA GLU A 288 12.62 6.51 14.80
C GLU A 288 11.15 6.09 14.77
N GLY A 289 10.60 5.76 13.61
CA GLY A 289 9.26 5.18 13.51
C GLY A 289 9.12 3.85 14.26
N LEU A 290 10.14 2.97 14.23
CA LEU A 290 10.14 1.72 14.99
C LEU A 290 10.26 1.97 16.51
N LYS A 291 11.09 2.94 16.92
CA LYS A 291 11.21 3.36 18.32
C LYS A 291 9.89 3.89 18.86
N LEU A 292 9.22 4.77 18.10
CA LEU A 292 7.91 5.29 18.46
C LEU A 292 6.86 4.19 18.58
N LEU A 293 6.78 3.23 17.65
CA LEU A 293 5.85 2.11 17.77
C LEU A 293 6.13 1.21 18.99
N LYS A 294 7.39 1.11 19.42
CA LYS A 294 7.76 0.39 20.63
C LYS A 294 7.23 1.09 21.88
N ILE A 295 7.31 2.43 21.93
CA ILE A 295 6.71 3.25 23.00
C ILE A 295 5.19 3.09 22.99
N MET A 296 4.58 3.15 21.81
CA MET A 296 3.14 2.97 21.61
C MET A 296 2.64 1.56 21.90
N ASN A 297 3.50 0.57 22.15
CA ASN A 297 3.09 -0.82 22.31
C ASN A 297 2.08 -1.01 23.46
N SER A 298 2.27 -0.29 24.58
CA SER A 298 1.37 -0.34 25.74
C SER A 298 -0.01 0.23 25.43
N PHE A 299 -0.08 1.21 24.54
CA PHE A 299 -1.34 1.72 24.00
C PHE A 299 -1.98 0.68 23.08
N ILE A 300 -1.26 0.15 22.11
CA ILE A 300 -1.86 -0.76 21.11
C ILE A 300 -2.32 -2.08 21.76
N TYR A 301 -1.49 -2.64 22.64
CA TYR A 301 -1.65 -3.98 23.21
C TYR A 301 -1.70 -3.92 24.75
N ARG A 302 -2.89 -3.62 25.27
CA ARG A 302 -3.12 -3.55 26.72
C ARG A 302 -3.02 -4.93 27.36
N ARG A 303 -2.54 -4.95 28.61
CA ARG A 303 -2.45 -6.17 29.44
C ARG A 303 -3.68 -6.40 30.31
N TYR A 304 -4.41 -5.34 30.64
CA TYR A 304 -5.57 -5.37 31.52
C TYR A 304 -6.75 -4.71 30.83
N PHE A 305 -7.94 -5.27 31.06
CA PHE A 305 -9.20 -4.82 30.48
C PHE A 305 -10.23 -4.64 31.58
N ASP A 306 -10.95 -3.54 31.51
CA ASP A 306 -12.16 -3.30 32.29
C ASP A 306 -13.41 -3.71 31.50
N TYR A 307 -14.58 -3.66 32.17
CA TYR A 307 -15.86 -3.95 31.50
C TYR A 307 -16.14 -2.99 30.33
N GLY A 308 -15.77 -1.71 30.46
CA GLY A 308 -15.97 -0.69 29.41
C GLY A 308 -15.22 -0.97 28.11
N SER A 309 -14.06 -1.65 28.18
CA SER A 309 -13.32 -2.10 27.00
C SER A 309 -14.12 -3.12 26.18
N PHE A 310 -14.78 -4.07 26.84
CA PHE A 310 -15.60 -5.07 26.15
C PHE A 310 -16.86 -4.47 25.53
N ASP A 311 -17.46 -3.47 26.17
CA ASP A 311 -18.60 -2.74 25.60
C ASP A 311 -18.17 -1.97 24.35
N SER A 312 -17.00 -1.35 24.37
CA SER A 312 -16.42 -0.70 23.19
C SER A 312 -16.17 -1.69 22.04
N PHE A 313 -15.75 -2.93 22.34
CA PHE A 313 -15.58 -3.98 21.32
C PHE A 313 -16.91 -4.42 20.72
N ARG A 314 -17.95 -4.57 21.56
CA ARG A 314 -19.32 -4.88 21.11
C ARG A 314 -19.88 -3.76 20.24
N ASP A 315 -19.64 -2.50 20.61
CA ASP A 315 -20.03 -1.33 19.83
C ASP A 315 -19.36 -1.30 18.46
N MET A 316 -18.06 -1.60 18.39
CA MET A 316 -17.36 -1.73 17.12
C MET A 316 -17.98 -2.82 16.24
N LYS A 317 -18.24 -4.02 16.80
CA LYS A 317 -18.90 -5.10 16.05
C LYS A 317 -20.32 -4.72 15.61
N SER A 318 -21.06 -4.03 16.46
CA SER A 318 -22.41 -3.54 16.18
C SER A 318 -22.40 -2.56 15.00
N ARG A 319 -21.49 -1.59 14.99
CA ARG A 319 -21.34 -0.64 13.87
C ARG A 319 -21.00 -1.32 12.56
N ILE A 320 -20.08 -2.31 12.58
CA ILE A 320 -19.75 -3.12 11.39
C ILE A 320 -21.01 -3.85 10.89
N THR A 321 -21.75 -4.49 11.79
CA THR A 321 -22.96 -5.26 11.47
C THR A 321 -24.08 -4.37 10.91
N LEU A 322 -24.28 -3.18 11.49
CA LEU A 322 -25.27 -2.21 11.02
C LEU A 322 -24.95 -1.70 9.62
N GLN A 323 -23.67 -1.46 9.32
CA GLN A 323 -23.25 -1.07 7.97
C GLN A 323 -23.59 -2.17 6.95
N VAL A 324 -23.33 -3.45 7.28
CA VAL A 324 -23.62 -4.62 6.41
C VAL A 324 -25.11 -4.72 6.03
N LYS A 325 -26.03 -4.32 6.92
CA LYS A 325 -27.48 -4.38 6.66
C LYS A 325 -27.96 -3.44 5.55
N SER A 326 -27.11 -2.54 5.06
CA SER A 326 -27.42 -1.72 3.89
C SER A 326 -27.56 -2.59 2.65
N LYS A 327 -28.71 -2.50 1.96
CA LYS A 327 -28.97 -3.24 0.69
C LYS A 327 -27.88 -3.03 -0.37
N LYS A 328 -27.13 -1.92 -0.31
CA LYS A 328 -26.02 -1.59 -1.21
C LYS A 328 -24.79 -2.50 -1.06
N LEU A 329 -24.71 -3.31 0.00
CA LEU A 329 -23.52 -4.12 0.31
C LEU A 329 -23.70 -5.64 0.10
N LYS A 330 -24.86 -6.10 -0.41
CA LYS A 330 -25.18 -7.54 -0.53
C LYS A 330 -24.15 -8.35 -1.34
N ASN A 331 -23.48 -7.71 -2.30
CA ASN A 331 -22.44 -8.33 -3.14
C ASN A 331 -21.07 -7.65 -2.96
N ASN A 332 -20.85 -6.96 -1.84
CA ASN A 332 -19.57 -6.29 -1.58
C ASN A 332 -18.60 -7.24 -0.88
N ILE A 333 -17.54 -7.64 -1.58
CA ILE A 333 -16.52 -8.59 -1.09
C ILE A 333 -15.87 -8.13 0.23
N LYS A 334 -15.67 -6.82 0.42
CA LYS A 334 -15.00 -6.26 1.61
C LYS A 334 -15.97 -6.04 2.78
N LEU A 335 -17.13 -5.42 2.50
CA LEU A 335 -18.02 -4.86 3.51
C LEU A 335 -19.32 -5.66 3.72
N GLY A 336 -19.61 -6.64 2.86
CA GLY A 336 -20.75 -7.54 3.00
C GLY A 336 -20.59 -8.51 4.18
N ALA A 337 -21.66 -9.24 4.48
CA ALA A 337 -21.62 -10.31 5.49
C ALA A 337 -20.65 -11.40 5.07
N GLY A 338 -19.78 -11.85 5.98
CA GLY A 338 -18.70 -12.80 5.68
C GLY A 338 -17.55 -12.23 4.84
N GLY A 339 -17.55 -10.93 4.58
CA GLY A 339 -16.50 -10.28 3.78
C GLY A 339 -15.17 -10.14 4.51
N ILE A 340 -14.16 -9.67 3.76
CA ILE A 340 -12.76 -9.50 4.22
C ILE A 340 -12.70 -8.79 5.58
N ARG A 341 -13.47 -7.72 5.77
CA ARG A 341 -13.45 -6.92 6.99
C ARG A 341 -13.89 -7.70 8.23
N GLU A 342 -14.80 -8.67 8.08
CA GLU A 342 -15.24 -9.47 9.23
C GLU A 342 -14.14 -10.45 9.69
N ILE A 343 -13.40 -11.03 8.75
CA ILE A 343 -12.24 -11.90 9.05
C ILE A 343 -11.14 -11.08 9.73
N GLU A 344 -10.83 -9.89 9.19
CA GLU A 344 -9.87 -8.97 9.81
C GLU A 344 -10.30 -8.58 11.21
N PHE A 345 -11.56 -8.18 11.39
CA PHE A 345 -12.09 -7.78 12.69
C PHE A 345 -12.01 -8.92 13.70
N PHE A 346 -12.37 -10.14 13.29
CA PHE A 346 -12.29 -11.32 14.13
C PHE A 346 -10.86 -11.56 14.64
N GLY A 347 -9.87 -11.64 13.74
CA GLY A 347 -8.49 -11.89 14.15
C GLY A 347 -7.89 -10.75 14.97
N GLN A 348 -8.10 -9.50 14.54
CA GLN A 348 -7.58 -8.31 15.23
C GLN A 348 -8.21 -8.11 16.61
N LEU A 349 -9.48 -8.53 16.82
CA LEU A 349 -10.09 -8.48 18.14
C LEU A 349 -9.34 -9.37 19.15
N PHE A 350 -8.89 -10.56 18.75
CA PHE A 350 -8.02 -11.38 19.60
C PHE A 350 -6.67 -10.73 19.85
N GLN A 351 -6.12 -10.01 18.88
CA GLN A 351 -4.87 -9.28 19.07
C GLN A 351 -5.03 -8.14 20.08
N LEU A 352 -6.16 -7.43 20.06
CA LEU A 352 -6.48 -6.43 21.09
C LEU A 352 -6.56 -7.08 22.47
N ILE A 353 -7.32 -8.16 22.61
CA ILE A 353 -7.58 -8.81 23.90
C ILE A 353 -6.33 -9.51 24.47
N ARG A 354 -5.57 -10.21 23.63
CA ARG A 354 -4.47 -11.09 24.07
C ARG A 354 -3.07 -10.56 23.73
N GLY A 355 -2.93 -9.62 22.80
CA GLY A 355 -1.62 -9.20 22.31
C GLY A 355 -0.70 -8.58 23.36
N GLY A 356 -1.26 -8.01 24.44
CA GLY A 356 -0.46 -7.44 25.54
C GLY A 356 0.22 -8.50 26.42
N VAL A 357 -0.38 -9.69 26.51
CA VAL A 357 0.12 -10.84 27.29
C VAL A 357 0.74 -11.93 26.41
N GLU A 358 0.40 -11.96 25.11
CA GLU A 358 0.92 -12.88 24.11
C GLU A 358 1.60 -12.10 22.97
N PRO A 359 2.86 -11.65 23.13
CA PRO A 359 3.54 -10.82 22.13
C PRO A 359 3.62 -11.46 20.74
N LYS A 360 3.54 -12.81 20.66
CA LYS A 360 3.47 -13.53 19.38
C LYS A 360 2.28 -13.08 18.52
N LEU A 361 1.15 -12.68 19.13
CA LEU A 361 -0.04 -12.19 18.45
C LEU A 361 0.10 -10.76 17.91
N GLN A 362 1.20 -10.05 18.16
CA GLN A 362 1.44 -8.70 17.64
C GLN A 362 1.92 -8.72 16.16
N LYS A 363 1.33 -9.59 15.33
CA LYS A 363 1.61 -9.67 13.88
C LYS A 363 0.65 -8.76 13.09
N ARG A 364 1.10 -8.20 11.97
CA ARG A 364 0.25 -7.31 11.15
C ARG A 364 -0.59 -8.07 10.11
N LYS A 365 0.01 -9.06 9.43
CA LYS A 365 -0.64 -9.89 8.40
C LYS A 365 -1.69 -10.80 9.05
N ILE A 366 -2.94 -10.73 8.61
CA ILE A 366 -4.06 -11.43 9.25
C ILE A 366 -3.92 -12.95 9.13
N LEU A 367 -3.40 -13.45 8.00
CA LEU A 367 -3.17 -14.88 7.79
C LEU A 367 -2.23 -15.48 8.84
N ASN A 368 -1.22 -14.73 9.29
CA ASN A 368 -0.30 -15.16 10.35
C ASN A 368 -0.98 -15.13 11.72
N VAL A 369 -1.86 -14.16 11.94
CA VAL A 369 -2.65 -14.07 13.18
C VAL A 369 -3.55 -15.29 13.31
N LEU A 370 -4.25 -15.68 12.25
CA LEU A 370 -5.11 -16.87 12.24
C LEU A 370 -4.35 -18.16 12.60
N ASP A 371 -3.13 -18.34 12.06
CA ASP A 371 -2.28 -19.48 12.44
C ASP A 371 -1.94 -19.47 13.94
N LEU A 372 -1.61 -18.30 14.49
CA LEU A 372 -1.29 -18.14 15.90
C LEU A 372 -2.51 -18.37 16.80
N LEU A 373 -3.71 -17.93 16.39
CA LEU A 373 -4.93 -18.18 17.15
C LEU A 373 -5.19 -19.69 17.32
N GLN A 374 -4.90 -20.49 16.30
CA GLN A 374 -5.00 -21.94 16.41
C GLN A 374 -3.93 -22.52 17.35
N ILE A 375 -2.66 -22.07 17.23
CA ILE A 375 -1.56 -22.50 18.10
C ILE A 375 -1.86 -22.21 19.58
N HIS A 376 -2.45 -21.04 19.87
CA HIS A 376 -2.83 -20.61 21.22
C HIS A 376 -4.21 -21.14 21.66
N LYS A 377 -4.82 -22.07 20.90
CA LYS A 377 -6.13 -22.70 21.16
C LYS A 377 -7.28 -21.71 21.32
N CYS A 378 -7.20 -20.54 20.69
CA CYS A 378 -8.31 -19.57 20.60
C CYS A 378 -9.39 -20.03 19.61
N ILE A 379 -8.97 -20.77 18.58
CA ILE A 379 -9.83 -21.36 17.55
C ILE A 379 -9.36 -22.78 17.23
N ASP A 380 -10.26 -23.60 16.69
CA ASP A 380 -9.92 -24.94 16.22
C ASP A 380 -9.25 -24.94 14.84
N GLY A 381 -8.77 -26.12 14.42
CA GLY A 381 -8.07 -26.30 13.16
C GLY A 381 -8.95 -26.03 11.93
N SER A 382 -10.22 -26.44 11.97
CA SER A 382 -11.22 -26.22 10.92
C SER A 382 -11.47 -24.74 10.72
N THR A 383 -11.79 -24.00 11.78
CA THR A 383 -12.06 -22.55 11.75
C THR A 383 -10.88 -21.79 11.16
N LYS A 384 -9.65 -22.15 11.55
CA LYS A 384 -8.43 -21.55 10.99
C LYS A 384 -8.34 -21.78 9.48
N THR A 385 -8.55 -23.01 9.01
CA THR A 385 -8.50 -23.33 7.59
C THR A 385 -9.58 -22.59 6.82
N ASP A 386 -10.83 -22.64 7.28
CA ASP A 386 -11.97 -21.99 6.64
C ASP A 386 -11.77 -20.47 6.50
N LEU A 387 -11.30 -19.80 7.57
CA LEU A 387 -11.04 -18.36 7.54
C LEU A 387 -9.88 -18.01 6.61
N LYS A 388 -8.81 -18.81 6.56
CA LYS A 388 -7.67 -18.56 5.69
C LYS A 388 -8.02 -18.77 4.22
N GLU A 389 -8.74 -19.84 3.89
CA GLU A 389 -9.20 -20.10 2.53
C GLU A 389 -10.20 -19.04 2.06
N SER A 390 -11.14 -18.66 2.93
CA SER A 390 -12.09 -17.58 2.65
C SER A 390 -11.37 -16.25 2.42
N TYR A 391 -10.38 -15.89 3.24
CA TYR A 391 -9.63 -14.65 3.08
C TYR A 391 -8.81 -14.62 1.77
N LYS A 392 -8.30 -15.77 1.32
CA LYS A 392 -7.56 -15.84 0.04
C LYS A 392 -8.48 -15.84 -1.18
N PHE A 393 -9.69 -16.37 -1.02
CA PHE A 393 -10.70 -16.42 -2.07
C PHE A 393 -11.34 -15.03 -2.33
N LEU A 394 -11.59 -14.28 -1.26
CA LEU A 394 -12.12 -12.90 -1.29
C LEU A 394 -11.04 -11.89 -1.70
#